data_AF-A0A1Z5IYY5-F1
#
_entry.id   AF-A0A1Z5IYY5-F1
#
_cell.length_a   1.000
_cell.length_b   1.000
_cell.length_c   1.000
_cell.angle_alpha   90.00
_cell.angle_beta   90.00
_cell.angle_gamma   90.00
#
_symmetry.space_group_name_H-M   'P 1'
#
loop_
_entity.id
_entity.type
_entity.pdbx_description
1 polymer ?
#
loop_
_entity_poly.entity_id
_entity_poly.type
_entity_poly.pdbx_seq_one_letter_code
_entity_poly.pdbx_strand_id
1 'polypeptide(L)'
;MEKQIVTVGGVKYVVTEPAYDEISESKVVGVNGTVKTVSGKGYRLDGNPDDMFEIEWVLDNYSDGKDADEWVKDWDTADAVYELD
;
A
#
# COMPACT_ATOMS: atom_id res chain seq x y z
N MET A 1 3.91 -5.22 -18.58
CA MET A 1 3.81 -4.12 -17.60
C MET A 1 5.22 -3.87 -17.09
N GLU A 2 5.61 -2.61 -16.95
CA GLU A 2 6.86 -2.28 -16.25
C GLU A 2 6.71 -2.71 -14.78
N LYS A 3 7.78 -3.25 -14.20
CA LYS A 3 7.79 -3.63 -12.78
C LYS A 3 7.80 -2.35 -11.95
N GLN A 4 6.73 -2.09 -11.21
CA GLN A 4 6.70 -1.03 -10.22
C GLN A 4 7.54 -1.46 -9.01
N ILE A 5 8.43 -0.57 -8.55
CA ILE A 5 9.28 -0.80 -7.37
C ILE A 5 8.88 0.21 -6.31
N VAL A 6 8.58 -0.28 -5.12
CA VAL A 6 8.11 0.52 -3.99
C VAL A 6 9.10 0.42 -2.84
N THR A 7 9.32 1.52 -2.14
CA THR A 7 10.17 1.59 -0.96
C THR A 7 9.32 1.68 0.31
N VAL A 8 9.54 0.78 1.26
CA VAL A 8 8.90 0.80 2.58
C VAL A 8 9.98 0.76 3.65
N GLY A 9 10.09 1.81 4.46
CA GLY A 9 11.11 1.90 5.51
C GLY A 9 12.56 1.73 5.01
N GLY A 10 12.84 2.08 3.75
CA GLY A 10 14.15 1.93 3.11
C GLY A 10 14.39 0.56 2.43
N VAL A 11 13.45 -0.38 2.52
CA VAL A 11 13.51 -1.68 1.82
C VAL A 11 12.70 -1.60 0.53
N LYS A 12 13.23 -2.17 -0.56
CA LYS A 12 12.58 -2.16 -1.89
C LYS A 12 11.79 -3.43 -2.14
N TYR A 13 10.61 -3.26 -2.72
CA TYR A 13 9.68 -4.32 -3.08
C TYR A 13 9.28 -4.19 -4.55
N VAL A 14 9.15 -5.32 -5.24
CA VAL A 14 8.60 -5.41 -6.58
C VAL A 14 7.11 -5.69 -6.46
N VAL A 15 6.29 -4.77 -6.94
CA VAL A 15 4.83 -4.93 -6.95
C VAL A 15 4.43 -5.87 -8.08
N THR A 16 3.65 -6.88 -7.75
CA THR A 16 3.09 -7.85 -8.70
C THR A 16 1.58 -7.68 -8.87
N GLU A 17 0.90 -7.22 -7.83
CA GLU A 17 -0.51 -6.85 -7.82
C GLU A 17 -0.61 -5.42 -7.29
N PRO A 18 -0.93 -4.41 -8.11
CA PRO A 18 -0.95 -3.04 -7.64
C PRO A 18 -2.27 -2.72 -6.92
N ALA A 19 -2.24 -1.71 -6.05
CA ALA A 19 -3.41 -1.28 -5.30
C ALA A 19 -4.28 -0.38 -6.20
N TYR A 20 -5.45 -0.86 -6.65
CA TYR A 20 -6.27 -0.06 -7.57
C TYR A 20 -7.65 0.31 -7.03
N ASP A 21 -8.34 -0.55 -6.28
CA ASP A 21 -9.79 -0.34 -6.10
C ASP A 21 -10.33 -0.59 -4.69
N GLU A 22 -9.67 -1.41 -3.87
CA GLU A 22 -10.22 -1.78 -2.56
C GLU A 22 -9.68 -0.87 -1.45
N ILE A 23 -10.46 0.16 -1.12
CA ILE A 23 -10.19 1.02 0.02
C ILE A 23 -10.65 0.31 1.28
N SER A 24 -9.69 -0.04 2.15
CA SER A 24 -9.96 -0.56 3.49
C SER A 24 -10.16 0.59 4.47
N GLU A 25 -11.18 0.50 5.31
CA GLU A 25 -11.45 1.49 6.35
C GLU A 25 -11.21 0.89 7.74
N SER A 26 -10.22 1.40 8.44
CA SER A 26 -9.89 1.01 9.81
C SER A 26 -10.19 2.11 10.79
N LYS A 27 -11.06 1.82 11.76
CA LYS A 27 -11.39 2.74 12.86
C LYS A 27 -10.34 2.62 13.96
N VAL A 28 -9.48 3.62 14.08
CA VAL A 28 -8.43 3.64 15.12
C VAL A 28 -9.03 4.05 16.46
N VAL A 29 -8.95 3.17 17.45
CA VAL A 29 -9.43 3.45 18.81
C VAL A 29 -8.63 4.61 19.43
N GLY A 30 -9.31 5.67 19.84
CA GLY A 30 -8.70 6.84 20.49
C GLY A 30 -8.46 8.04 19.58
N VAL A 31 -8.70 7.90 18.27
CA VAL A 31 -8.74 9.03 17.32
C VAL A 31 -10.18 9.20 16.86
N ASN A 32 -10.68 10.45 16.80
CA ASN A 32 -11.99 10.73 16.24
C ASN A 32 -11.87 10.80 14.71
N GLY A 33 -11.60 9.66 14.08
CA GLY A 33 -11.37 9.53 12.65
C GLY A 33 -11.29 8.07 12.19
N THR A 34 -11.40 7.87 10.88
CA THR A 34 -11.20 6.59 10.19
C THR A 34 -9.94 6.73 9.35
N VAL A 35 -9.03 5.76 9.42
CA VAL A 35 -7.89 5.68 8.50
C VAL A 35 -8.33 4.85 7.31
N LYS A 36 -8.12 5.37 6.11
CA LYS A 36 -8.40 4.65 4.87
C LYS A 36 -7.07 4.23 4.24
N THR A 37 -6.98 2.99 3.82
CA THR A 37 -5.77 2.45 3.20
C THR A 37 -6.11 1.73 1.90
N VAL A 38 -5.13 1.61 1.03
CA VAL A 38 -5.17 0.73 -0.14
C VAL A 38 -3.98 -0.20 -0.08
N SER A 39 -4.15 -1.43 -0.53
CA SER A 39 -3.09 -2.42 -0.51
C SER A 39 -2.86 -3.08 -1.87
N GLY A 40 -1.59 -3.35 -2.13
CA GLY A 40 -1.11 -4.16 -3.23
C GLY A 40 -0.29 -5.33 -2.69
N LYS A 41 0.20 -6.18 -3.58
CA LYS A 41 1.09 -7.29 -3.22
C LYS A 41 2.39 -7.25 -4.00
N GLY A 42 3.43 -7.75 -3.36
CA GLY A 42 4.75 -7.85 -3.98
C GLY A 42 5.70 -8.72 -3.18
N TYR A 43 6.95 -8.77 -3.63
CA TYR A 43 8.05 -9.46 -2.96
C TYR A 43 9.24 -8.52 -2.81
N ARG A 44 10.16 -8.80 -1.89
CA ARG A 44 11.38 -7.98 -1.73
C ARG A 44 12.25 -8.05 -2.99
N LEU A 45 12.76 -6.91 -3.46
CA LEU A 45 13.59 -6.83 -4.67
C LEU A 45 14.80 -7.77 -4.62
N ASP A 46 15.43 -7.89 -3.45
CA ASP A 46 16.59 -8.74 -3.19
C ASP A 46 16.22 -10.01 -2.40
N GLY A 47 14.94 -10.38 -2.35
CA GLY A 47 14.42 -11.53 -1.62
C GLY A 47 13.97 -12.69 -2.51
N ASN A 48 13.40 -13.72 -1.88
CA ASN A 48 12.74 -14.81 -2.59
C ASN A 48 11.40 -14.30 -3.17
N PRO A 49 11.12 -14.48 -4.48
CA PRO A 49 9.85 -14.07 -5.06
C PRO A 49 8.62 -14.82 -4.52
N ASP A 50 8.83 -15.98 -3.89
CA ASP A 50 7.74 -16.75 -3.26
C ASP A 50 7.36 -16.19 -1.87
N ASP A 51 8.23 -15.37 -1.25
CA ASP A 51 7.95 -14.71 0.02
C ASP A 51 7.14 -13.43 -0.27
N MET A 52 5.82 -13.55 -0.22
CA MET A 52 4.89 -12.49 -0.60
C MET A 52 4.57 -11.56 0.57
N PHE A 53 4.33 -10.30 0.23
CA PHE A 53 4.00 -9.23 1.16
C PHE A 53 2.81 -8.43 0.67
N GLU A 54 1.97 -8.02 1.60
CA GLU A 54 0.99 -6.96 1.40
C GLU A 54 1.66 -5.61 1.67
N ILE A 55 1.54 -4.68 0.73
CA ILE A 55 2.13 -3.35 0.78
C ILE A 55 0.98 -2.35 0.89
N GLU A 56 1.00 -1.50 1.92
CA GLU A 56 -0.12 -0.64 2.27
C GLU A 56 0.24 0.84 2.18
N TRP A 57 -0.63 1.62 1.53
CA TRP A 57 -0.58 3.08 1.45
C TRP A 57 -1.74 3.69 2.23
N VAL A 58 -1.43 4.68 3.04
CA VAL A 58 -2.42 5.48 3.77
C VAL A 58 -2.95 6.58 2.87
N LEU A 59 -4.28 6.69 2.77
CA LEU A 59 -4.94 7.73 1.99
C LEU A 59 -5.07 9.01 2.84
N ASP A 60 -4.03 9.85 2.82
CA ASP A 60 -4.04 11.13 3.52
C ASP A 60 -5.08 12.11 2.93
N ASN A 61 -6.03 12.52 3.77
CA ASN A 61 -7.13 13.47 3.47
C ASN A 61 -8.25 12.95 2.55
N TYR A 62 -8.50 11.63 2.47
CA TYR A 62 -9.61 11.09 1.69
C TYR A 62 -10.94 11.81 2.00
N SER A 63 -11.50 12.51 1.00
CA SER A 63 -12.84 13.08 1.04
C SER A 63 -13.75 12.26 0.14
N ASP A 64 -14.87 11.80 0.67
CA ASP A 64 -15.79 10.88 0.01
C ASP A 64 -16.07 11.26 -1.47
N GLY A 65 -15.68 10.36 -2.39
CA GLY A 65 -16.04 10.44 -3.81
C GLY A 65 -14.89 10.53 -4.85
N LYS A 66 -13.65 10.14 -4.52
CA LYS A 66 -12.50 10.16 -5.45
C LYS A 66 -11.77 8.83 -5.46
N ASP A 67 -11.34 8.39 -6.65
CA ASP A 67 -10.61 7.13 -6.90
C ASP A 67 -9.25 7.09 -6.16
N ALA A 68 -8.79 5.89 -5.76
CA ALA A 68 -7.56 5.69 -4.99
C ALA A 68 -6.31 6.31 -5.65
N ASP A 69 -6.26 6.29 -6.98
CA ASP A 69 -5.19 6.88 -7.80
C ASP A 69 -5.03 8.40 -7.60
N GLU A 70 -6.06 9.10 -7.12
CA GLU A 70 -5.98 10.54 -6.83
C GLU A 70 -5.40 10.85 -5.44
N TRP A 71 -5.22 9.86 -4.57
CA TRP A 71 -4.88 10.06 -3.16
C TRP A 71 -3.47 9.63 -2.80
N VAL A 72 -2.94 8.59 -3.45
CA VAL A 72 -1.54 8.21 -3.27
C VAL A 72 -0.68 9.19 -4.07
N LYS A 73 -0.16 10.21 -3.36
CA LYS A 73 0.70 11.26 -3.95
C LYS A 73 2.06 10.72 -4.41
N ASP A 74 2.47 9.59 -3.85
CA ASP A 74 3.72 8.90 -4.15
C ASP A 74 3.48 7.39 -4.15
N TRP A 75 3.42 6.81 -5.35
CA TRP A 75 3.28 5.36 -5.54
C TRP A 75 4.62 4.62 -5.43
N ASP A 76 5.74 5.33 -5.29
CA ASP A 76 7.08 4.77 -5.15
C ASP A 76 7.45 4.54 -3.67
N THR A 77 6.68 5.10 -2.74
CA THR A 77 6.87 4.93 -1.28
C THR A 77 5.56 4.47 -0.64
N ALA A 78 5.59 3.43 0.19
CA ALA A 78 4.41 3.00 0.96
C ALA A 78 4.65 3.11 2.47
N ASP A 79 3.56 3.10 3.24
CA ASP A 79 3.58 3.37 4.67
C ASP A 79 3.86 2.11 5.49
N ALA A 80 3.35 0.96 5.05
CA ALA A 80 3.50 -0.29 5.76
C ALA A 80 3.64 -1.50 4.82
N VAL A 81 4.17 -2.59 5.39
CA VAL A 81 4.30 -3.87 4.71
C VAL A 81 4.08 -5.01 5.70
N TYR A 82 3.33 -6.02 5.28
CA TYR A 82 2.98 -7.18 6.09
C TYR A 82 3.33 -8.44 5.33
N GLU A 83 3.93 -9.42 6.00
CA GLU A 83 4.21 -10.73 5.41
C GLU A 83 2.90 -11.51 5.25
N LEU A 84 2.73 -12.15 4.08
CA LEU A 84 1.59 -13.00 3.79
C LEU A 84 1.99 -14.46 4.06
N ASP A 85 1.42 -15.05 5.11
CA ASP A 85 1.55 -16.48 5.47
C ASP A 85 0.87 -17.41 4.45
#